data_AF-C7Z1R5-F1
#
_entry.id   AF-C7Z1R5-F1
#
_cell.length_a   1.000
_cell.length_b   1.000
_cell.length_c   1.000
_cell.angle_alpha   90.00
_cell.angle_beta   90.00
_cell.angle_gamma   90.00
#
_symmetry.space_group_name_H-M   'P 1'
#
loop_
_entity.id
_entity.type
_entity.pdbx_description
1 polymer ?
#
loop_
_entity_poly.entity_id
_entity_poly.type
_entity_poly.pdbx_seq_one_letter_code
_entity_poly.pdbx_strand_id
1 'polypeptide(L)'
;MSSSRPSSHHFGSSSSTSSTPSSSDSDVSSTGYRHSMDSVQLPIASVEVLRCMRCARSVEATSTDDLSSMGMVRIAHNLYYCERCAKMVGYK
;
A
#
# COMPACT_ATOMS: atom_id res chain seq x y z
N MET A 1 -7.50 29.44 34.27
CA MET A 1 -6.57 28.35 33.90
C MET A 1 -7.18 27.05 34.36
N SER A 2 -7.68 26.21 33.45
CA SER A 2 -8.03 24.82 33.74
C SER A 2 -7.86 24.03 32.45
N SER A 3 -6.68 23.42 32.28
CA SER A 3 -6.41 22.42 31.25
C SER A 3 -6.87 21.07 31.76
N SER A 4 -7.79 20.44 31.05
CA SER A 4 -8.23 19.06 31.33
C SER A 4 -7.96 18.21 30.10
N ARG A 5 -6.84 17.47 30.12
CA ARG A 5 -6.59 16.32 29.22
C ARG A 5 -7.25 15.08 29.80
N PRO A 6 -7.94 14.25 28.99
CA PRO A 6 -8.20 12.88 29.38
C PRO A 6 -7.33 11.86 28.61
N SER A 7 -6.67 11.03 29.42
CA SER A 7 -6.34 9.61 29.30
C SER A 7 -5.82 9.02 27.98
N SER A 8 -4.53 8.69 28.00
CA SER A 8 -3.89 7.68 27.16
C SER A 8 -4.44 6.30 27.54
N HIS A 9 -5.11 5.63 26.60
CA HIS A 9 -5.38 4.20 26.69
C HIS A 9 -4.51 3.46 25.66
N HIS A 10 -3.36 2.99 26.12
CA HIS A 10 -2.63 1.89 25.50
C HIS A 10 -3.42 0.60 25.74
N PHE A 11 -3.99 0.02 24.69
CA PHE A 11 -4.36 -1.38 24.70
C PHE A 11 -3.22 -2.17 24.03
N GLY A 12 -2.54 -2.97 24.85
CA GLY A 12 -1.45 -3.84 24.42
C GLY A 12 -1.97 -4.96 23.53
N SER A 13 -1.25 -5.23 22.45
CA SER A 13 -1.45 -6.41 21.63
C SER A 13 -0.74 -7.59 22.31
N SER A 14 -1.51 -8.52 22.85
CA SER A 14 -1.02 -9.82 23.30
C SER A 14 -0.68 -10.69 22.08
N SER A 15 0.57 -11.14 22.00
CA SER A 15 1.03 -12.31 21.23
C SER A 15 0.29 -13.57 21.74
N SER A 16 0.04 -14.66 21.03
CA SER A 16 0.85 -15.45 20.08
C SER A 16 -0.06 -16.53 19.46
N THR A 17 0.22 -17.04 18.27
CA THR A 17 0.07 -18.49 17.97
C THR A 17 1.00 -18.87 16.83
N SER A 18 1.92 -19.77 17.18
CA SER A 18 2.84 -20.52 16.33
C SER A 18 2.12 -21.50 15.42
N SER A 19 2.50 -21.56 14.15
CA SER A 19 2.21 -22.68 13.26
C SER A 19 3.49 -23.08 12.53
N THR A 20 4.07 -24.20 12.95
CA THR A 20 5.12 -24.93 12.24
C THR A 20 4.53 -25.67 11.05
N PRO A 21 4.98 -25.45 9.81
CA PRO A 21 4.73 -26.41 8.73
C PRO A 21 5.71 -27.58 8.85
N SER A 22 5.14 -28.79 8.86
CA SER A 22 5.83 -30.08 8.90
C SER A 22 6.78 -30.33 7.72
N SER A 23 7.78 -31.15 8.01
CA SER A 23 8.78 -31.81 7.17
C SER A 23 8.33 -32.29 5.78
N SER A 24 9.19 -32.09 4.78
CA SER A 24 9.25 -32.90 3.56
C SER A 24 10.71 -33.13 3.16
N ASP A 25 11.20 -34.33 3.44
CA ASP A 25 12.39 -34.93 2.81
C ASP A 25 12.05 -35.28 1.36
N SER A 26 12.93 -34.94 0.42
CA SER A 26 13.00 -35.57 -0.91
C SER A 26 14.32 -35.24 -1.59
N ASP A 27 15.29 -36.14 -1.43
CA ASP A 27 16.45 -36.26 -2.30
C ASP A 27 16.00 -36.71 -3.70
N VAL A 28 16.32 -35.92 -4.73
CA VAL A 28 16.58 -36.48 -6.07
C VAL A 28 17.59 -35.61 -6.80
N SER A 29 18.82 -36.12 -6.86
CA SER A 29 19.81 -35.66 -7.83
C SER A 29 19.35 -36.10 -9.22
N SER A 30 18.95 -35.17 -10.06
CA SER A 30 18.85 -35.40 -11.50
C SER A 30 19.11 -34.10 -12.24
N THR A 31 20.29 -34.04 -12.87
CA THR A 31 20.70 -33.10 -13.89
C THR A 31 19.58 -32.89 -14.91
N GLY A 32 18.89 -31.76 -14.80
CA GLY A 32 18.01 -31.25 -15.82
C GLY A 32 18.36 -29.78 -15.99
N TYR A 33 19.07 -29.45 -17.06
CA TYR A 33 19.07 -28.10 -17.62
C TYR A 33 17.62 -27.77 -18.00
N ARG A 34 16.84 -27.36 -17.02
CA ARG A 34 15.53 -26.76 -17.25
C ARG A 34 15.83 -25.35 -17.67
N HIS A 35 15.70 -25.12 -18.97
CA HIS A 35 15.56 -23.79 -19.54
C HIS A 35 14.70 -22.97 -18.59
N SER A 36 15.34 -22.01 -17.93
CA SER A 36 14.68 -20.95 -17.20
C SER A 36 13.77 -20.31 -18.23
N MET A 37 12.50 -20.73 -18.23
CA MET A 37 11.45 -20.00 -18.92
C MET A 37 11.37 -18.71 -18.13
N ASP A 38 12.17 -17.78 -18.63
CA ASP A 38 11.92 -16.37 -18.73
C ASP A 38 11.09 -15.88 -17.55
N SER A 39 11.78 -15.25 -16.61
CA SER A 39 11.22 -14.40 -15.58
C SER A 39 10.27 -13.42 -16.28
N VAL A 40 9.02 -13.83 -16.50
CA VAL A 40 7.93 -12.90 -16.73
C VAL A 40 7.83 -12.21 -15.38
N GLN A 41 8.63 -11.18 -15.21
CA GLN A 41 8.50 -10.17 -14.18
C GLN A 41 7.19 -9.49 -14.53
N LEU A 42 6.08 -10.19 -14.24
CA LEU A 42 4.74 -9.66 -14.29
C LEU A 42 4.85 -8.33 -13.55
N PRO A 43 4.46 -7.19 -14.15
CA PRO A 43 4.51 -5.93 -13.46
C PRO A 43 3.70 -6.13 -12.18
N ILE A 44 4.40 -6.16 -11.04
CA ILE A 44 3.78 -6.33 -9.73
C ILE A 44 2.96 -5.07 -9.53
N ALA A 45 1.67 -5.18 -9.79
CA ALA A 45 0.73 -4.12 -9.55
C ALA A 45 0.77 -3.81 -8.05
N SER A 46 1.33 -2.67 -7.67
CA SER A 46 1.46 -2.28 -6.27
C SER A 46 0.25 -1.47 -5.86
N VAL A 47 -0.27 -1.75 -4.67
CA VAL A 47 -1.35 -0.96 -4.05
C VAL A 47 -0.73 0.12 -3.19
N GLU A 48 -1.13 1.36 -3.42
CA GLU A 48 -0.72 2.55 -2.70
C GLU A 48 -1.94 3.29 -2.16
N VAL A 49 -1.82 3.90 -0.98
CA VAL A 49 -2.88 4.74 -0.41
C VAL A 49 -2.54 6.20 -0.66
N LEU A 50 -3.31 6.85 -1.53
CA LEU A 50 -3.18 8.27 -1.83
C LEU A 50 -4.02 9.09 -0.88
N ARG A 51 -3.48 10.21 -0.39
CA ARG A 51 -4.19 11.09 0.55
C ARG A 51 -4.16 12.54 0.08
N CYS A 52 -5.32 13.18 0.07
CA CYS A 52 -5.45 14.59 -0.20
C CYS A 52 -4.78 15.39 0.93
N MET A 53 -3.75 16.17 0.59
CA MET A 53 -3.00 16.98 1.56
C MET A 53 -3.82 18.11 2.20
N ARG A 54 -4.99 18.44 1.63
CA ARG A 54 -5.86 19.52 2.11
C ARG A 54 -7.04 19.04 2.95
N CYS A 55 -7.78 18.03 2.49
CA CYS A 55 -8.98 17.54 3.18
C CYS A 55 -8.83 16.14 3.76
N ALA A 56 -7.63 15.56 3.73
CA ALA A 56 -7.32 14.24 4.28
C ALA A 56 -8.08 13.05 3.64
N ARG A 57 -8.89 13.26 2.59
CA ARG A 57 -9.55 12.16 1.86
C ARG A 57 -8.52 11.16 1.33
N SER A 58 -8.68 9.89 1.64
CA SER A 58 -7.83 8.79 1.16
C SER A 58 -8.53 7.98 0.06
N VAL A 59 -7.74 7.43 -0.84
CA VAL A 59 -8.17 6.50 -1.90
C VAL A 59 -7.07 5.45 -2.07
N GLU A 60 -7.45 4.19 -2.23
CA GLU A 60 -6.54 3.09 -2.58
C GLU A 60 -6.38 3.06 -4.09
N ALA A 61 -5.15 3.16 -4.58
CA ALA A 61 -4.81 3.14 -6.00
C ALA A 61 -3.81 2.02 -6.28
N THR A 62 -3.99 1.35 -7.40
CA THR A 62 -3.02 0.41 -7.96
C THR A 62 -2.11 1.15 -8.93
N SER A 63 -0.85 0.74 -9.08
CA SER A 63 0.12 1.39 -9.97
C SER A 63 -0.32 1.50 -11.45
N THR A 64 -1.35 0.77 -11.86
CA THR A 64 -1.94 0.79 -13.20
C THR A 64 -3.18 1.68 -13.33
N ASP A 65 -3.70 2.22 -12.22
CA ASP A 65 -4.93 3.02 -12.22
C ASP A 65 -4.68 4.45 -12.72
N ASP A 66 -5.64 5.00 -13.46
CA ASP A 66 -5.65 6.42 -13.80
C ASP A 66 -6.14 7.25 -12.61
N LEU A 67 -5.27 8.07 -12.04
CA LEU A 67 -5.58 8.89 -10.86
C LEU A 67 -6.73 9.87 -11.10
N SER A 68 -6.88 10.35 -12.35
CA SER A 68 -7.96 11.29 -12.71
C SER A 68 -9.32 10.62 -12.59
N SER A 69 -9.46 9.37 -13.02
CA SER A 69 -10.67 8.56 -12.86
C SER A 69 -11.06 8.34 -11.39
N MET A 70 -10.08 8.36 -10.50
CA MET A 70 -10.25 8.21 -9.04
C MET A 70 -10.52 9.55 -8.33
N GLY A 71 -10.60 10.65 -9.08
CA GLY A 71 -10.80 11.99 -8.56
C GLY A 71 -9.62 12.51 -7.74
N MET A 72 -8.40 12.08 -8.07
CA MET A 72 -7.14 12.52 -7.45
C MET A 72 -6.26 13.24 -8.47
N VAL A 73 -5.66 14.35 -8.06
CA VAL A 73 -4.82 15.22 -8.88
C VAL A 73 -3.43 15.23 -8.27
N ARG A 74 -2.41 14.81 -9.03
CA ARG A 74 -1.01 14.81 -8.61
C ARG A 74 -0.43 16.21 -8.79
N ILE A 75 0.03 16.81 -7.70
CA ILE A 75 0.63 18.16 -7.70
C ILE A 75 2.17 18.12 -7.68
N ALA A 76 2.75 17.05 -7.14
CA ALA A 76 4.19 16.78 -7.13
C ALA A 76 4.45 15.30 -6.85
N HIS A 77 5.72 14.90 -6.73
CA HIS A 77 6.10 13.53 -6.41
C HIS A 77 5.53 13.10 -5.05
N ASN A 78 4.60 12.14 -5.06
CA ASN A 78 3.88 11.64 -3.88
C ASN A 78 3.03 12.70 -3.16
N LEU A 79 2.67 13.81 -3.80
CA LEU A 79 1.70 14.79 -3.27
C LEU A 79 0.46 14.85 -4.14
N TYR A 80 -0.70 14.74 -3.48
CA TYR A 80 -1.99 14.63 -4.14
C TYR A 80 -3.05 15.55 -3.50
N TYR A 81 -3.96 16.05 -4.33
CA TYR A 81 -5.23 16.63 -3.91
C TYR A 81 -6.40 15.83 -4.45
N CYS A 82 -7.53 15.86 -3.75
CA CYS A 82 -8.78 15.46 -4.37
C CYS A 82 -9.20 16.50 -5.42
N GLU A 83 -9.98 16.08 -6.40
CA GLU A 83 -10.49 16.93 -7.48
C GLU A 83 -11.11 18.25 -6.95
N ARG A 84 -11.91 18.18 -5.87
CA ARG A 84 -12.51 19.35 -5.24
C ARG A 84 -11.48 20.33 -4.68
N CYS A 85 -10.43 19.83 -4.02
CA CYS A 85 -9.38 20.67 -3.45
C CYS A 85 -8.47 21.24 -4.54
N ALA A 86 -8.17 20.46 -5.57
CA ALA A 86 -7.39 20.89 -6.73
C ALA A 86 -8.05 22.10 -7.41
N LYS A 87 -9.34 22.01 -7.74
CA LYS A 87 -10.12 23.11 -8.33
C LYS A 87 -10.12 24.36 -7.45
N MET A 88 -10.25 24.22 -6.13
CA MET A 88 -10.32 25.36 -5.20
C MET A 88 -9.01 26.17 -5.15
N VAL A 89 -7.87 25.54 -5.41
CA VAL A 89 -6.56 26.21 -5.38
C VAL A 89 -5.96 26.43 -6.78
N GLY A 90 -6.66 26.02 -7.84
CA GLY A 90 -6.30 26.29 -9.23
C GLY A 90 -5.48 25.21 -9.96
N TYR A 91 -5.39 23.99 -9.42
CA TYR A 91 -4.81 22.85 -10.16
C TYR A 91 -5.85 22.24 -11.13
N LYS A 92 -5.38 21.81 -12.30
CA LYS A 92 -6.17 21.12 -13.33
C LYS A 92 -5.82 19.65 -13.36
#